data_AF-K1SA62-F1
#
_entry.id   AF-K1SA62-F1
#
_cell.length_a   1.000
_cell.length_b   1.000
_cell.length_c   1.000
_cell.angle_alpha   90.00
_cell.angle_beta   90.00
_cell.angle_gamma   90.00
#
_symmetry.space_group_name_H-M   'P 1'
#
loop_
_entity.id
_entity.type
_entity.pdbx_description
1 polymer ?
#
loop_
_entity_poly.entity_id
_entity_poly.type
_entity_poly.pdbx_seq_one_letter_code
_entity_poly.pdbx_strand_id
1 'polypeptide(L)'
;VELVGTFSFDKDNDDWACDEVFTTRDQPFVIECESDWELVETFFISLVNEYLSSGKYAGKLKEYQAIGIGFVDGDLQILYAR
;
A
#
# COMPACT_ATOMS: atom_id res chain seq x y z
N VAL A 1 10.07 2.01 -0.33
CA VAL A 1 8.72 1.40 -0.36
C VAL A 1 8.76 0.11 0.44
N GLU A 2 7.97 0.08 1.51
CA GLU A 2 7.74 -1.12 2.31
C GLU A 2 6.44 -1.77 1.83
N LEU A 3 6.44 -3.08 1.63
CA LEU A 3 5.23 -3.85 1.42
C LEU A 3 4.93 -4.65 2.67
N VAL A 4 3.69 -4.53 3.16
CA VAL A 4 3.21 -5.26 4.33
C VAL A 4 2.01 -6.11 3.97
N GLY A 5 1.92 -7.27 4.61
CA GLY A 5 0.69 -8.07 4.68
C GLY A 5 0.22 -8.07 6.12
N THR A 6 -1.03 -7.70 6.36
CA THR A 6 -1.60 -7.55 7.71
C THR A 6 -2.55 -8.69 8.04
N PHE A 7 -2.69 -8.98 9.34
CA PHE A 7 -3.61 -10.00 9.84
C PHE A 7 -5.07 -9.55 9.79
N SER A 8 -5.31 -8.25 9.95
CA SER A 8 -6.62 -7.64 10.14
C SER A 8 -6.83 -6.46 9.19
N PHE A 9 -8.09 -6.03 9.07
CA PHE A 9 -8.50 -4.79 8.42
C PHE A 9 -9.62 -4.16 9.23
N ASP A 10 -9.49 -2.87 9.53
CA ASP A 10 -10.51 -2.06 10.17
C ASP A 10 -10.62 -0.70 9.47
N LYS A 11 -11.73 -0.46 8.78
CA LYS A 11 -11.93 0.79 8.01
C LYS A 11 -11.98 2.05 8.88
N ASP A 12 -12.27 1.90 10.17
CA ASP A 12 -12.47 3.02 11.11
C ASP A 12 -11.26 3.20 12.04
N ASN A 13 -10.22 2.35 11.92
CA ASN A 13 -9.01 2.39 12.75
C ASN A 13 -7.76 1.94 12.00
N ASP A 14 -7.00 2.88 11.42
CA ASP A 14 -5.80 2.63 10.60
C ASP A 14 -4.66 1.86 11.29
N ASP A 15 -4.71 1.67 12.61
CA ASP A 15 -3.75 0.84 13.34
C ASP A 15 -3.72 -0.62 12.84
N TRP A 16 -4.76 -1.08 12.14
CA TRP A 16 -4.76 -2.40 11.48
C TRP A 16 -3.55 -2.58 10.54
N ALA A 17 -3.01 -1.49 9.97
CA ALA A 17 -1.84 -1.52 9.11
C ALA A 17 -0.57 -2.04 9.83
N CYS A 18 -0.54 -1.92 11.17
CA CYS A 18 0.56 -2.35 12.03
C CYS A 18 0.47 -3.83 12.46
N ASP A 19 -0.65 -4.51 12.20
CA ASP A 19 -0.84 -5.94 12.50
C ASP A 19 -0.11 -6.84 11.46
N GLU A 20 1.17 -6.58 11.23
CA GLU A 20 1.97 -7.17 10.16
C GLU A 20 2.25 -8.66 10.40
N VAL A 21 1.94 -9.49 9.41
CA VAL A 21 2.34 -10.92 9.33
C VAL A 21 3.39 -11.17 8.26
N PHE A 22 3.61 -10.17 7.40
CA PHE A 22 4.65 -10.14 6.37
C PHE A 22 5.12 -8.70 6.20
N THR A 23 6.43 -8.49 6.07
CA THR A 23 7.00 -7.17 5.74
C THR A 23 8.28 -7.30 4.93
N THR A 24 8.55 -6.32 4.07
CA THR A 24 9.85 -6.13 3.41
C THR A 24 10.74 -5.11 4.12
N ARG A 25 10.45 -4.73 5.37
CA ARG A 25 11.16 -3.66 6.11
C ARG A 25 12.67 -3.82 6.16
N ASP A 26 13.17 -5.05 6.34
CA ASP A 26 14.61 -5.32 6.39
C ASP A 26 15.29 -5.14 5.02
N GLN A 27 14.53 -5.25 3.93
CA GLN A 27 14.99 -5.13 2.54
C GLN A 27 13.94 -4.38 1.71
N PRO A 28 13.76 -3.07 1.95
CA PRO A 28 12.72 -2.30 1.29
C PRO A 28 13.08 -2.08 -0.18
N PHE A 29 12.06 -1.88 -1.02
CA PHE A 29 12.29 -1.47 -2.39
C PHE A 29 12.68 0.01 -2.40
N VAL A 30 13.84 0.33 -2.99
CA VAL A 30 14.36 1.70 -3.07
C VAL A 30 14.06 2.26 -4.46
N ILE A 31 13.43 3.43 -4.48
CA ILE A 31 13.18 4.23 -5.68
C ILE A 31 13.68 5.63 -5.37
N GLU A 32 14.65 6.10 -6.16
CA GLU A 32 15.19 7.45 -6.03
C GLU A 32 14.36 8.40 -6.90
N CYS A 33 13.81 9.45 -6.28
CA CYS A 33 13.00 10.45 -6.95
C CYS A 33 13.29 11.83 -6.33
N GLU A 34 13.65 12.81 -7.14
CA GLU A 34 13.78 14.20 -6.71
C GLU A 34 12.41 14.89 -6.81
N SER A 35 11.59 14.76 -5.77
CA SER A 35 10.27 15.38 -5.67
C SER A 35 9.80 15.45 -4.21
N ASP A 36 8.79 16.29 -3.97
CA ASP A 36 8.10 16.34 -2.68
C ASP A 36 7.35 15.03 -2.39
N TRP A 37 7.19 14.69 -1.11
CA TRP A 37 6.64 13.39 -0.70
C TRP A 37 5.19 13.20 -1.18
N GLU A 38 4.39 14.26 -1.25
CA GLU A 38 3.01 14.23 -1.76
C GLU A 38 2.94 13.82 -3.23
N LEU A 39 3.92 14.29 -4.04
CA LEU A 39 4.02 13.92 -5.44
C LEU A 39 4.48 12.47 -5.60
N VAL A 40 5.42 12.04 -4.75
CA VAL A 40 5.87 10.64 -4.69
C VAL A 40 4.72 9.72 -4.30
N GLU A 41 3.92 10.08 -3.30
CA GLU A 41 2.74 9.32 -2.88
C GLU A 41 1.72 9.23 -4.03
N THR A 42 1.38 10.35 -4.68
CA THR A 42 0.47 10.39 -5.83
C THR A 42 0.96 9.49 -6.97
N PHE A 43 2.27 9.49 -7.22
CA PHE A 43 2.90 8.62 -8.20
C PHE A 43 2.71 7.13 -7.84
N PHE A 44 2.95 6.75 -6.58
CA PHE A 44 2.75 5.36 -6.15
C PHE A 44 1.28 4.94 -6.15
N ILE A 45 0.37 5.82 -5.76
CA ILE A 45 -1.09 5.58 -5.87
C ILE A 45 -1.44 5.24 -7.32
N SER A 46 -0.90 6.00 -8.28
CA SER A 46 -1.14 5.76 -9.71
C SER A 46 -0.60 4.39 -10.14
N LEU A 47 0.62 4.03 -9.73
CA LEU A 47 1.22 2.73 -10.04
C LEU A 47 0.43 1.55 -9.45
N VAL A 48 0.01 1.66 -8.19
CA VAL A 48 -0.77 0.61 -7.53
C VAL A 48 -2.14 0.49 -8.19
N ASN A 49 -2.82 1.59 -8.49
CA ASN A 49 -4.10 1.57 -9.21
C ASN A 49 -3.99 0.94 -10.60
N GLU A 50 -2.94 1.26 -11.36
CA GLU A 50 -2.66 0.63 -12.65
C GLU A 50 -2.46 -0.88 -12.47
N TYR A 51 -1.64 -1.29 -11.50
CA TYR A 51 -1.40 -2.70 -11.22
C TYR A 51 -2.68 -3.43 -10.77
N LEU A 52 -3.52 -2.82 -9.93
CA LEU A 52 -4.80 -3.40 -9.53
C LEU A 52 -5.79 -3.49 -10.69
N SER A 53 -5.67 -2.63 -11.70
CA SER A 53 -6.51 -2.66 -12.89
C SER A 53 -6.13 -3.81 -13.85
N SER A 54 -4.84 -3.94 -14.18
CA SER A 54 -4.38 -4.79 -15.29
C SER A 54 -3.22 -5.74 -14.95
N GLY A 55 -2.70 -5.69 -13.73
CA GLY A 55 -1.54 -6.45 -13.30
C GLY A 55 -1.76 -7.97 -13.28
N LYS A 56 -0.69 -8.72 -13.58
CA LYS A 56 -0.71 -10.19 -13.66
C LYS A 56 -1.31 -10.87 -12.43
N TYR A 57 -1.07 -10.33 -11.24
CA TYR A 57 -1.59 -10.87 -9.97
C TYR A 57 -2.62 -9.97 -9.29
N ALA A 58 -3.19 -8.99 -10.01
CA ALA A 58 -4.20 -8.08 -9.48
C ALA A 58 -5.40 -8.81 -8.87
N GLY A 59 -5.87 -9.88 -9.54
CA GLY A 59 -6.95 -10.72 -9.05
C GLY A 59 -6.66 -11.31 -7.67
N LYS A 60 -5.41 -11.77 -7.43
CA LYS A 60 -4.99 -12.30 -6.14
C LYS A 60 -4.94 -11.23 -5.05
N LEU A 61 -4.48 -10.02 -5.37
CA LEU A 61 -4.50 -8.92 -4.40
C LEU A 61 -5.94 -8.54 -4.04
N LYS A 62 -6.84 -8.55 -5.02
CA LYS A 62 -8.27 -8.33 -4.82
C LYS A 62 -8.96 -9.50 -4.12
N GLU A 63 -8.28 -10.58 -3.74
CA GLU A 63 -8.81 -11.63 -2.85
C GLU A 63 -8.83 -11.21 -1.38
N TYR A 64 -7.98 -10.25 -0.99
CA TYR A 64 -7.90 -9.71 0.37
C TYR A 64 -9.02 -8.69 0.64
N GLN A 65 -9.22 -8.36 1.93
CA GLN A 65 -10.29 -7.46 2.38
C GLN A 65 -10.09 -6.02 1.92
N ALA A 66 -8.84 -5.53 1.98
CA ALA A 66 -8.49 -4.19 1.57
C ALA A 66 -7.04 -4.09 1.09
N ILE A 67 -6.74 -3.02 0.36
CA ILE A 67 -5.39 -2.64 -0.06
C ILE A 67 -5.24 -1.16 0.26
N GLY A 68 -4.31 -0.85 1.15
CA GLY A 68 -3.96 0.51 1.54
C GLY A 68 -2.57 0.92 1.05
N ILE A 69 -2.36 2.23 0.97
CA ILE A 69 -1.05 2.85 0.79
C ILE A 69 -0.98 4.09 1.68
N GLY A 70 0.19 4.38 2.24
CA GLY A 70 0.39 5.60 3.02
C GLY A 70 1.87 5.96 3.08
N PHE A 71 2.14 7.16 3.58
CA PHE A 71 3.47 7.67 3.88
C PHE A 71 3.63 7.84 5.39
N VAL A 72 4.85 7.81 5.93
CA VAL A 72 5.08 7.95 7.39
C VAL A 72 4.53 9.27 7.94
N ASP A 73 4.57 10.32 7.12
CA ASP A 73 4.07 11.66 7.45
C ASP A 73 2.64 11.92 6.91
N GLY A 74 1.99 10.91 6.32
CA GLY A 74 0.69 11.03 5.66
C GLY A 74 -0.37 10.07 6.22
N ASP A 75 -1.61 10.21 5.73
CA ASP A 75 -2.72 9.34 6.10
C ASP A 75 -2.70 8.04 5.29
N LEU A 76 -3.30 6.98 5.84
CA LEU A 76 -3.50 5.72 5.12
C LEU A 76 -4.66 5.85 4.12
N GLN A 77 -4.36 5.67 2.83
CA GLN A 77 -5.34 5.72 1.75
C GLN A 77 -5.74 4.31 1.31
N ILE A 78 -7.06 4.05 1.33
CA ILE A 78 -7.61 2.77 0.86
C ILE A 78 -7.86 2.83 -0.65
N LEU A 79 -7.11 2.05 -1.41
CA LEU A 79 -7.23 1.97 -2.88
C LEU A 79 -8.22 0.90 -3.33
N TYR A 80 -8.45 -0.10 -2.48
CA TYR A 80 -9.42 -1.17 -2.71
C TYR A 80 -9.96 -1.67 -1.38
N ALA A 81 -11.26 -1.92 -1.30
CA ALA A 81 -11.91 -2.64 -0.21
C ALA A 81 -13.08 -3.47 -0.78
N ARG A 82 -13.37 -4.61 -0.14
CA ARG A 82 -14.50 -5.49 -0.49
C ARG A 82 -15.79 -5.13 0.22
#